data_AF-A0A1V9G8X8-F1
#
_entry.id   AF-A0A1V9G8X8-F1
#
_cell.length_a   1.000
_cell.length_b   1.000
_cell.length_c   1.000
_cell.angle_alpha   90.00
_cell.angle_beta   90.00
_cell.angle_gamma   90.00
#
_symmetry.space_group_name_H-M   'P 1'
#
loop_
_entity.id
_entity.type
_entity.pdbx_description
1 polymer ?
#
loop_
_entity_poly.entity_id
_entity_poly.type
_entity_poly.pdbx_seq_one_letter_code
_entity_poly.pdbx_strand_id
1 'polypeptide(L)'
;MKKIFTLIAIMFSITAFAAPGPKTSRIAISNNDRSMMQVKIDGAMYNLGSSLVLENIRSGNHSITIFKTESFGFRKRTQMIYNSSMFISPAQLINIDINRTGKIVVRTSSDKFNGYDRNNGYGRDNNDRYNNGRDDRNRDYDNRYERH
;
A
#
# COMPACT_ATOMS: atom_id res chain seq x y z
N MET A 1 -1.24 -24.55 59.11
CA MET A 1 -1.10 -24.92 57.68
C MET A 1 -1.98 -24.09 56.72
N LYS A 2 -2.36 -22.84 57.03
CA LYS A 2 -3.25 -22.02 56.16
C LYS A 2 -2.58 -20.84 55.45
N LYS A 3 -1.30 -20.56 55.75
CA LYS A 3 -0.57 -19.36 55.27
C LYS A 3 0.14 -19.53 53.92
N ILE A 4 0.36 -20.77 53.48
CA ILE A 4 0.99 -21.07 52.19
C ILE A 4 -0.01 -20.84 51.04
N PHE A 5 -1.29 -21.13 51.26
CA PHE A 5 -2.32 -21.00 50.24
C PHE A 5 -2.57 -19.53 49.82
N THR A 6 -2.50 -18.61 50.78
CA THR A 6 -2.61 -17.16 50.53
C THR A 6 -1.43 -16.60 49.74
N LEU A 7 -0.23 -17.15 49.90
CA LEU A 7 0.96 -16.69 49.17
C LEU A 7 0.89 -17.07 47.69
N ILE A 8 0.41 -18.28 47.38
CA ILE A 8 0.26 -18.78 46.01
C ILE A 8 -0.80 -17.97 45.24
N ALA A 9 -1.90 -17.58 45.91
CA ALA A 9 -2.95 -16.76 45.30
C ALA A 9 -2.47 -15.35 44.91
N ILE A 10 -1.56 -14.75 45.68
CA ILE A 10 -0.98 -13.43 45.39
C ILE A 10 0.06 -13.51 44.27
N MET A 11 0.81 -14.60 44.15
CA MET A 11 1.77 -14.78 43.05
C MET A 11 1.06 -14.95 41.69
N PHE A 12 -0.13 -15.56 41.65
CA PHE A 12 -0.92 -15.70 40.42
C PHE A 12 -1.59 -14.40 39.96
N SER A 13 -1.84 -13.43 40.85
CA SER A 13 -2.48 -12.16 40.47
C SER A 13 -1.54 -11.19 39.75
N ILE A 14 -0.22 -11.35 39.89
CA ILE A 14 0.78 -10.43 39.30
C ILE A 14 1.17 -10.84 37.86
N THR A 15 0.95 -12.10 37.46
CA THR A 15 1.34 -12.59 36.13
C THR A 15 0.33 -12.27 35.01
N ALA A 16 -0.84 -11.72 35.32
CA ALA A 16 -1.92 -11.55 34.34
C ALA A 16 -1.77 -10.33 33.40
N PHE A 17 -0.85 -9.40 33.67
CA PHE A 17 -0.75 -8.13 32.92
C PHE A 17 0.47 -8.00 31.99
N ALA A 18 1.25 -9.06 31.80
CA ALA A 18 2.41 -9.04 30.90
C ALA A 18 2.10 -9.52 29.47
N ALA A 19 0.84 -9.46 29.03
CA ALA A 19 0.53 -9.72 27.64
C ALA A 19 1.01 -8.52 26.79
N PRO A 20 1.92 -8.72 25.82
CA PRO A 20 2.30 -7.64 24.92
C PRO A 20 1.03 -7.13 24.23
N GLY A 21 0.79 -5.82 24.30
CA GLY A 21 -0.39 -5.19 23.73
C GLY A 21 -0.59 -5.57 22.25
N PRO A 22 -1.82 -5.54 21.73
CA PRO A 22 -2.10 -5.92 20.35
C PRO A 22 -1.20 -5.11 19.41
N LYS A 23 -0.40 -5.81 18.61
CA LYS A 23 0.45 -5.21 17.59
C LYS A 23 -0.44 -4.60 16.50
N THR A 24 -0.72 -3.31 16.62
CA THR A 24 -1.59 -2.62 15.68
C THR A 24 -0.83 -2.18 14.43
N SER A 25 -1.52 -2.26 13.30
CA SER A 25 -0.99 -1.86 12.01
C SER A 25 -1.42 -0.45 11.67
N ARG A 26 -0.73 0.18 10.71
CA ARG A 26 -0.99 1.56 10.29
C ARG A 26 -1.06 1.64 8.78
N ILE A 27 -1.98 2.43 8.27
CA ILE A 27 -2.10 2.77 6.86
C ILE A 27 -1.87 4.27 6.72
N ALA A 28 -0.84 4.65 5.98
CA ALA A 28 -0.57 6.03 5.60
C ALA A 28 -0.82 6.18 4.09
N ILE A 29 -1.60 7.18 3.72
CA ILE A 29 -1.93 7.50 2.32
C ILE A 29 -1.49 8.92 2.07
N SER A 30 -0.68 9.13 1.02
CA SER A 30 -0.20 10.45 0.60
C SER A 30 -0.78 10.81 -0.77
N ASN A 31 -1.18 12.06 -0.94
CA ASN A 31 -1.73 12.60 -2.17
C ASN A 31 -0.88 13.78 -2.65
N ASN A 32 -0.15 13.57 -3.75
CA ASN A 32 0.65 14.60 -4.39
C ASN A 32 -0.05 15.29 -5.56
N ASP A 33 -1.22 14.80 -5.98
CA ASP A 33 -2.00 15.28 -7.13
C ASP A 33 -2.84 16.53 -6.82
N ARG A 34 -3.00 16.89 -5.54
CA ARG A 34 -3.81 18.04 -5.04
C ARG A 34 -5.29 18.01 -5.47
N SER A 35 -5.75 16.94 -6.11
CA SER A 35 -7.15 16.73 -6.46
C SER A 35 -7.96 16.27 -5.25
N MET A 36 -9.27 16.49 -5.28
CA MET A 36 -10.16 16.03 -4.22
C MET A 36 -10.29 14.51 -4.31
N MET A 37 -9.77 13.82 -3.29
CA MET A 37 -9.81 12.36 -3.24
C MET A 37 -10.58 11.87 -2.03
N GLN A 38 -11.19 10.69 -2.17
CA GLN A 38 -11.85 9.97 -1.09
C GLN A 38 -11.32 8.55 -1.06
N VAL A 39 -11.08 8.04 0.13
CA VAL A 39 -10.60 6.68 0.35
C VAL A 39 -11.67 5.92 1.11
N LYS A 40 -12.04 4.75 0.61
CA LYS A 40 -12.89 3.80 1.31
C LYS A 40 -12.04 2.66 1.83
N ILE A 41 -12.06 2.43 3.15
CA ILE A 41 -11.38 1.31 3.80
C ILE A 41 -12.43 0.51 4.55
N ASP A 42 -12.61 -0.76 4.18
CA ASP A 42 -13.60 -1.68 4.77
C ASP A 42 -15.03 -1.13 4.85
N GLY A 43 -15.39 -0.30 3.85
CA GLY A 43 -16.70 0.34 3.78
C GLY A 43 -16.75 1.72 4.44
N ALA A 44 -15.80 2.10 5.29
CA ALA A 44 -15.72 3.44 5.86
C ALA A 44 -15.07 4.42 4.87
N MET A 45 -15.68 5.59 4.68
CA MET A 45 -15.23 6.59 3.69
C MET A 45 -14.55 7.76 4.38
N TYR A 46 -13.37 8.13 3.89
CA TYR A 46 -12.50 9.17 4.42
C TYR A 46 -12.15 10.18 3.33
N ASN A 47 -12.19 11.47 3.66
CA ASN A 47 -11.71 12.51 2.75
C ASN A 47 -10.19 12.57 2.81
N LEU A 48 -9.54 12.53 1.66
CA LEU A 48 -8.08 12.59 1.53
C LEU A 48 -7.68 14.00 1.09
N GLY A 49 -7.05 14.73 2.02
CA GLY A 49 -6.37 15.99 1.73
C GLY A 49 -4.98 15.72 1.13
N SER A 50 -3.94 16.18 1.83
CA SER A 50 -2.54 15.90 1.46
C SER A 50 -2.07 14.52 1.95
N SER A 51 -2.50 14.13 3.14
CA SER A 51 -2.21 12.83 3.72
C SER A 51 -3.34 12.38 4.64
N LEU A 52 -3.46 11.07 4.80
CA LEU A 52 -4.35 10.42 5.74
C LEU A 52 -3.56 9.31 6.42
N VAL A 53 -3.56 9.30 7.76
CA VAL A 53 -2.96 8.22 8.54
C VAL A 53 -4.05 7.59 9.38
N LEU A 54 -4.20 6.28 9.22
CA LEU A 54 -5.09 5.45 10.01
C LEU A 54 -4.25 4.54 10.89
N GLU A 55 -4.48 4.66 12.18
CA GLU A 55 -3.83 3.85 13.21
C GLU A 55 -4.79 2.78 13.72
N ASN A 56 -4.26 1.82 14.48
CA ASN A 56 -5.06 0.77 15.09
C ASN A 56 -5.82 -0.12 14.09
N ILE A 57 -5.23 -0.31 12.91
CA ILE A 57 -5.75 -1.23 11.92
C ILE A 57 -5.54 -2.66 12.44
N ARG A 58 -6.64 -3.41 12.49
CA ARG A 58 -6.65 -4.82 12.85
C ARG A 58 -5.83 -5.61 11.84
N SER A 59 -5.26 -6.74 12.23
CA SER A 59 -4.72 -7.69 11.28
C SER A 59 -5.83 -8.46 10.56
N GLY A 60 -5.65 -8.73 9.27
CA GLY A 60 -6.65 -9.40 8.46
C GLY A 60 -6.69 -8.92 7.02
N ASN A 61 -7.75 -9.29 6.30
CA ASN A 61 -7.98 -8.80 4.94
C ASN A 61 -8.71 -7.46 5.00
N HIS A 62 -8.13 -6.46 4.36
CA HIS A 62 -8.69 -5.13 4.25
C HIS A 62 -8.93 -4.77 2.80
N SER A 63 -10.04 -4.09 2.54
CA SER A 63 -10.40 -3.58 1.21
C SER A 63 -10.12 -2.09 1.15
N ILE A 64 -9.35 -1.65 0.16
CA ILE A 64 -8.97 -0.25 -0.04
C ILE A 64 -9.43 0.17 -1.43
N THR A 65 -10.32 1.15 -1.48
CA THR A 65 -10.79 1.76 -2.72
C THR A 65 -10.49 3.25 -2.68
N ILE A 66 -9.93 3.80 -3.75
CA ILE A 66 -9.63 5.23 -3.85
C ILE A 66 -10.43 5.83 -5.00
N PHE A 67 -11.12 6.91 -4.69
CA PHE A 67 -11.91 7.70 -5.61
C PHE A 67 -11.25 9.06 -5.81
N LYS A 68 -11.17 9.49 -7.07
CA LYS A 68 -10.74 10.82 -7.48
C LYS A 68 -11.94 11.59 -7.99
N THR A 69 -12.14 12.80 -7.49
CA THR A 69 -13.16 13.70 -8.00
C THR A 69 -12.48 14.80 -8.80
N GLU A 70 -12.72 14.79 -10.10
CA GLU A 70 -12.26 15.82 -11.02
C GLU A 70 -13.39 16.83 -11.27
N SER A 71 -13.04 18.11 -11.30
CA SER A 71 -13.99 19.18 -11.63
C SER A 71 -13.68 19.69 -13.03
N PHE A 72 -14.61 19.47 -13.97
CA PHE A 72 -14.55 20.00 -15.32
C PHE A 72 -15.62 21.09 -15.46
N GLY A 73 -15.21 22.34 -15.27
CA GLY A 73 -16.13 23.48 -15.19
C GLY A 73 -17.10 23.32 -14.03
N PHE A 74 -18.40 23.31 -14.32
CA PHE A 74 -19.47 23.15 -13.31
C PHE A 74 -19.79 21.68 -12.97
N ARG A 75 -19.23 20.71 -13.69
CA ARG A 75 -19.51 19.28 -13.47
C ARG A 75 -18.41 18.64 -12.64
N LYS A 76 -18.81 17.91 -11.61
CA LYS A 76 -17.91 17.05 -10.82
C LYS A 76 -18.09 15.62 -11.28
N ARG A 77 -16.99 14.95 -11.63
CA ARG A 77 -16.97 13.53 -11.98
C ARG A 77 -16.11 12.79 -10.97
N THR A 78 -16.71 11.82 -10.28
CA THR A 78 -15.98 10.93 -9.38
C THR A 78 -15.66 9.64 -10.12
N GLN A 79 -14.38 9.26 -10.12
CA GLN A 79 -13.87 8.06 -10.75
C GLN A 79 -13.10 7.23 -9.72
N MET A 80 -13.28 5.91 -9.76
CA MET A 80 -12.45 4.98 -9.00
C MET A 80 -11.09 4.85 -9.69
N ILE A 81 -10.02 5.16 -8.97
CA ILE A 81 -8.63 5.08 -9.47
C ILE A 81 -7.86 3.91 -8.87
N TYR A 82 -8.36 3.34 -7.76
CA TYR A 82 -7.78 2.19 -7.11
C TYR A 82 -8.85 1.31 -6.49
N ASN A 83 -8.70 0.01 -6.60
CA ASN A 83 -9.45 -0.95 -5.83
C ASN A 83 -8.60 -2.20 -5.62
N SER A 84 -8.30 -2.50 -4.36
CA SER A 84 -7.54 -3.70 -4.01
C SER A 84 -7.96 -4.20 -2.65
N SER A 85 -7.85 -5.52 -2.46
CA SER A 85 -7.92 -6.17 -1.16
C SER A 85 -6.54 -6.71 -0.81
N MET A 86 -6.05 -6.44 0.39
CA MET A 86 -4.76 -6.95 0.84
C MET A 86 -4.79 -7.43 2.28
N PHE A 87 -3.98 -8.44 2.57
CA PHE A 87 -3.78 -8.93 3.92
C PHE A 87 -2.78 -8.05 4.67
N ILE A 88 -3.20 -7.56 5.84
CA ILE A 88 -2.41 -6.73 6.74
C ILE A 88 -1.98 -7.60 7.92
N SER A 89 -0.67 -7.82 8.03
CA SER A 89 -0.03 -8.49 9.15
C SER A 89 0.01 -7.57 10.39
N PRO A 90 0.11 -8.13 11.60
CA PRO A 90 0.28 -7.32 12.82
C PRO A 90 1.56 -6.48 12.78
N ALA A 91 1.51 -5.25 13.29
CA ALA A 91 2.61 -4.27 13.26
C ALA A 91 3.17 -4.00 11.85
N GLN A 92 2.30 -4.05 10.83
CA GLN A 92 2.66 -3.69 9.47
C GLN A 92 2.31 -2.22 9.21
N LEU A 93 3.23 -1.51 8.56
CA LEU A 93 3.02 -0.17 8.02
C LEU A 93 2.76 -0.29 6.52
N ILE A 94 1.64 0.26 6.07
CA ILE A 94 1.27 0.33 4.66
C ILE A 94 1.32 1.79 4.24
N ASN A 95 2.16 2.10 3.26
CA ASN A 95 2.30 3.43 2.68
C ASN A 95 1.74 3.39 1.25
N ILE A 96 0.70 4.18 0.99
CA ILE A 96 0.08 4.33 -0.33
C ILE A 96 0.38 5.73 -0.83
N ASP A 97 1.19 5.83 -1.87
CA ASP A 97 1.55 7.10 -2.47
C ASP A 97 0.84 7.30 -3.79
N ILE A 98 0.07 8.39 -3.88
CA ILE A 98 -0.60 8.81 -5.11
C ILE A 98 0.23 9.95 -5.71
N ASN A 99 0.79 9.71 -6.89
CA ASN A 99 1.60 10.71 -7.57
C ASN A 99 0.73 11.72 -8.36
N ARG A 100 1.37 12.76 -8.90
CA ARG A 100 0.71 13.79 -9.73
C ARG A 100 0.12 13.29 -11.05
N THR A 101 0.52 12.11 -11.51
CA THR A 101 -0.04 11.49 -12.72
C THR A 101 -1.19 10.54 -12.39
N GLY A 102 -1.62 10.48 -11.13
CA GLY A 102 -2.65 9.54 -10.66
C GLY A 102 -2.18 8.09 -10.52
N LYS A 103 -0.88 7.81 -10.70
CA LYS A 103 -0.29 6.50 -10.43
C LYS A 103 -0.18 6.28 -8.93
N ILE A 104 -0.53 5.07 -8.51
CA ILE A 104 -0.60 4.68 -7.12
C ILE A 104 0.47 3.64 -6.85
N VAL A 105 1.27 3.87 -5.80
CA VAL A 105 2.33 2.99 -5.37
C VAL A 105 2.03 2.55 -3.95
N VAL A 106 1.92 1.24 -3.74
CA VAL A 106 1.73 0.66 -2.40
C VAL A 106 3.03 0.05 -1.92
N ARG A 107 3.49 0.46 -0.74
CA ARG A 107 4.68 -0.08 -0.08
C ARG A 107 4.30 -0.60 1.29
N THR A 108 4.78 -1.78 1.62
CA THR A 108 4.58 -2.38 2.93
C THR A 108 5.91 -2.50 3.65
N SER A 109 5.97 -2.02 4.89
CA SER A 109 7.09 -2.24 5.80
C SER A 109 6.60 -3.01 7.02
N SER A 110 7.40 -3.94 7.52
CA SER A 110 7.17 -4.59 8.80
C SER A 110 8.43 -4.44 9.64
N ASP A 111 8.30 -4.10 10.92
CA ASP A 111 9.41 -3.95 11.87
C ASP A 111 10.15 -5.28 12.17
N LYS A 112 9.95 -6.32 11.36
CA LYS A 112 10.75 -7.54 11.40
C LYS A 112 12.13 -7.25 10.81
N PHE A 113 13.00 -6.74 11.66
CA PHE A 113 14.45 -6.91 11.56
C PHE A 113 14.75 -8.42 11.42
N ASN A 114 15.01 -8.90 10.19
CA ASN A 114 16.01 -9.93 9.87
C ASN A 114 15.86 -10.46 8.44
N GLY A 115 16.95 -10.36 7.68
CA GLY A 115 17.48 -11.32 6.73
C GLY A 115 16.53 -12.11 5.82
N TYR A 116 16.70 -11.89 4.51
CA TYR A 116 16.39 -12.86 3.46
C TYR A 116 14.95 -13.36 3.36
N ASP A 117 14.07 -12.60 2.71
CA ASP A 117 12.92 -13.22 2.03
C ASP A 117 12.70 -12.61 0.64
N ARG A 118 13.52 -13.10 -0.30
CA ARG A 118 13.18 -13.17 -1.72
C ARG A 118 12.08 -14.22 -1.89
N ASN A 119 10.81 -13.85 -1.71
CA ASN A 119 9.66 -14.41 -2.44
C ASN A 119 8.35 -14.01 -1.76
N ASN A 120 7.60 -13.10 -2.38
CA ASN A 120 6.16 -13.24 -2.47
C ASN A 120 5.67 -12.32 -3.59
N GLY A 121 5.64 -12.88 -4.80
CA GLY A 121 4.96 -12.27 -5.93
C GLY A 121 3.46 -12.47 -5.80
N TYR A 122 2.69 -11.39 -5.95
CA TYR A 122 1.31 -11.39 -6.44
C TYR A 122 1.01 -10.03 -7.08
N GLY A 123 0.60 -10.02 -8.35
CA GLY A 123 0.11 -8.83 -9.05
C GLY A 123 0.75 -8.54 -10.40
N ARG A 124 1.01 -9.57 -11.22
CA ARG A 124 1.40 -9.44 -12.62
C ARG A 124 0.16 -9.60 -13.48
N ASP A 125 -0.64 -8.53 -13.62
CA ASP A 125 -1.70 -8.45 -14.63
C ASP A 125 -2.01 -6.99 -14.96
N ASN A 126 -1.44 -6.51 -16.07
CA ASN A 126 -2.17 -5.73 -17.06
C ASN A 126 -1.27 -5.50 -18.29
N ASN A 127 -1.32 -6.47 -19.20
CA ASN A 127 -1.80 -6.28 -20.57
C ASN A 127 -1.34 -4.99 -21.29
N ASP A 128 -0.24 -5.08 -22.04
CA ASP A 128 -0.02 -4.24 -23.22
C ASP A 128 0.59 -5.09 -24.35
N ARG A 129 -0.31 -5.80 -25.04
CA ARG A 129 -0.14 -6.12 -26.45
C ARG A 129 -0.25 -4.81 -27.22
N TYR A 130 0.87 -4.22 -27.62
CA TYR A 130 0.89 -3.27 -28.74
C TYR A 130 1.81 -3.74 -29.85
N ASN A 131 1.14 -4.25 -30.86
CA ASN A 131 1.59 -4.42 -32.23
C ASN A 131 1.79 -3.00 -32.83
N ASN A 132 2.98 -2.67 -33.30
CA ASN A 132 3.30 -1.67 -34.32
C ASN A 132 4.80 -1.85 -34.61
N GLY A 133 5.26 -2.40 -35.74
CA GLY A 133 4.75 -2.20 -37.08
C GLY A 133 5.33 -0.92 -37.66
N ARG A 134 6.47 -1.05 -38.36
CA ARG A 134 7.15 -0.07 -39.23
C ARG A 134 7.89 1.08 -38.53
N ASP A 135 9.21 1.08 -38.66
CA ASP A 135 9.92 2.02 -39.55
C ASP A 135 11.42 1.68 -39.64
N ASP A 136 11.72 0.66 -40.43
CA ASP A 136 13.03 0.52 -41.06
C ASP A 136 13.14 1.56 -42.18
N ARG A 137 13.82 2.68 -41.91
CA ARG A 137 14.33 3.57 -42.97
C ARG A 137 15.51 4.41 -42.49
N ASN A 138 16.69 3.93 -42.91
CA ASN A 138 17.69 4.70 -43.65
C ASN A 138 18.34 5.92 -42.97
N ARG A 139 19.63 5.80 -42.67
CA ARG A 139 20.74 6.45 -43.43
C ARG A 139 22.02 6.39 -42.60
N ASP A 140 22.89 5.43 -42.93
CA ASP A 140 24.33 5.61 -42.73
C ASP A 140 25.00 5.21 -44.04
N TYR A 141 25.24 6.25 -44.84
CA TYR A 141 25.91 6.20 -46.12
C TYR A 141 27.38 6.55 -45.85
N ASP A 142 28.17 5.57 -45.43
CA ASP A 142 29.61 5.76 -45.33
C ASP A 142 30.33 4.42 -45.48
N ASN A 143 30.82 4.16 -46.69
CA ASN A 143 32.11 3.49 -46.87
C ASN A 143 32.65 3.78 -48.28
N ARG A 144 33.54 4.78 -48.32
CA ARG A 144 34.57 4.93 -49.36
C ARG A 144 35.63 3.84 -49.19
N TYR A 145 36.35 3.58 -50.29
CA TYR A 145 37.58 2.78 -50.46
C TYR A 145 37.30 1.25 -50.56
N GLU A 146 37.84 0.46 -51.49
CA GLU A 146 39.10 0.43 -52.25
C GLU A 146 38.83 -0.23 -53.64
N ARG A 147 39.35 0.22 -54.78
CA ARG A 147 40.72 0.01 -55.32
C ARG A 147 41.13 -1.48 -55.45
N HIS A 148 40.89 -2.08 -56.63
CA HIS A 148 41.88 -2.62 -57.59
C HIS A 148 41.19 -3.44 -58.69
#